data_AF-A0A1I0EDL2-F1
#
_entry.id   AF-A0A1I0EDL2-F1
#
_cell.length_a   1.000
_cell.length_b   1.000
_cell.length_c   1.000
_cell.angle_alpha   90.00
_cell.angle_beta   90.00
_cell.angle_gamma   90.00
#
_symmetry.space_group_name_H-M   'P 1'
#
loop_
_entity.id
_entity.type
_entity.pdbx_description
1 polymer ?
#
loop_
_entity_poly.entity_id
_entity_poly.type
_entity_poly.pdbx_seq_one_letter_code
_entity_poly.pdbx_strand_id
1 'polypeptide(L)'
;MLLKYLGAALILISAPGLGMYLAGQWKERLRLLEKLRQMIYFLKGEITYSHAPLAEALERVGRRSGGPLGDMFVRASERICTQEGESLQEIWSGETRTMAAGAKNLPLTRADLEQFTALGEHLGYLDVDMQERTLLLYLEQLDLSIEYLQAHRQEKCRLYTSLGVMGGIFLVIVMC
;
A
#
# COMPACT_ATOMS: atom_id res chain seq x y z
N MET A 1 -44.66 0.10 17.38
CA MET A 1 -43.78 -0.38 18.46
C MET A 1 -42.70 -1.32 17.95
N LEU A 2 -43.04 -2.47 17.33
CA LEU A 2 -42.05 -3.45 16.84
C LEU A 2 -41.02 -2.86 15.84
N LEU A 3 -41.46 -2.02 14.90
CA LEU A 3 -40.62 -1.39 13.88
C LEU A 3 -39.54 -0.46 14.48
N LYS A 4 -39.83 0.19 15.61
CA LYS A 4 -38.87 1.07 16.31
C LYS A 4 -37.73 0.27 16.95
N TYR A 5 -38.05 -0.86 17.59
CA TYR A 5 -37.05 -1.75 18.18
C TYR A 5 -36.20 -2.45 17.12
N LEU A 6 -36.79 -2.81 15.97
CA LEU A 6 -36.09 -3.44 14.85
C LEU A 6 -35.11 -2.45 14.17
N GLY A 7 -35.51 -1.18 14.00
CA GLY A 7 -34.62 -0.11 13.52
C GLY A 7 -33.48 0.20 14.49
N ALA A 8 -33.76 0.25 15.79
CA ALA A 8 -32.74 0.45 16.83
C ALA A 8 -31.70 -0.69 16.85
N ALA A 9 -32.15 -1.95 16.75
CA ALA A 9 -31.27 -3.11 16.67
C ALA A 9 -30.41 -3.09 15.40
N LEU A 10 -30.96 -2.69 14.25
CA LEU A 10 -30.22 -2.61 12.98
C LEU A 10 -29.10 -1.55 13.02
N ILE A 11 -29.34 -0.41 13.67
CA ILE A 11 -28.35 0.68 13.82
C ILE A 11 -27.24 0.27 14.79
N LEU A 12 -27.58 -0.42 15.87
CA LEU A 12 -26.61 -0.96 16.84
C LEU A 12 -25.67 -2.01 16.23
N ILE A 13 -26.12 -2.73 15.21
CA ILE A 13 -25.33 -3.78 14.53
C ILE A 13 -24.54 -3.22 13.33
N SER A 14 -25.06 -2.20 12.63
CA SER A 14 -24.41 -1.63 11.45
C SER A 14 -23.19 -0.76 11.77
N ALA A 15 -23.21 -0.02 12.89
CA ALA A 15 -22.10 0.84 13.30
C ALA A 15 -20.79 0.07 13.64
N PRO A 16 -20.83 -1.05 14.39
CA PRO A 16 -19.65 -1.90 14.59
C PRO A 16 -19.19 -2.59 13.30
N GLY A 17 -20.12 -3.01 12.44
CA GLY A 17 -19.81 -3.68 11.17
C GLY A 17 -18.97 -2.82 10.23
N LEU A 18 -19.35 -1.55 10.07
CA LEU A 18 -18.57 -0.58 9.30
C LEU A 18 -17.21 -0.29 9.94
N GLY A 19 -17.15 -0.16 11.26
CA GLY A 19 -15.90 0.04 11.99
C GLY A 19 -14.90 -1.11 11.79
N MET A 20 -15.38 -2.36 11.85
CA MET A 20 -14.57 -3.55 11.61
C MET A 20 -14.09 -3.64 10.15
N TYR A 21 -14.94 -3.27 9.19
CA TYR A 21 -14.56 -3.24 7.77
C TYR A 21 -13.45 -2.21 7.49
N LEU A 22 -13.61 -0.98 7.98
CA LEU A 22 -12.56 0.05 7.84
C LEU A 22 -11.25 -0.34 8.54
N ALA A 23 -11.34 -0.94 9.74
CA ALA A 23 -10.18 -1.43 10.46
C ALA A 23 -9.47 -2.58 9.70
N GLY A 24 -10.24 -3.42 9.01
CA GLY A 24 -9.73 -4.47 8.11
C GLY A 24 -8.92 -3.88 6.96
N GLN A 25 -9.50 -2.93 6.21
CA GLN A 25 -8.81 -2.26 5.11
C GLN A 25 -7.54 -1.51 5.57
N TRP A 26 -7.60 -0.85 6.74
CA TRP A 26 -6.43 -0.22 7.33
C TRP A 26 -5.30 -1.22 7.63
N LYS A 27 -5.65 -2.38 8.18
CA LYS A 27 -4.68 -3.44 8.49
C LYS A 27 -4.09 -4.06 7.22
N GLU A 28 -4.88 -4.20 6.17
CA GLU A 28 -4.40 -4.68 4.87
C GLU A 28 -3.47 -3.67 4.21
N ARG A 29 -3.81 -2.37 4.22
CA ARG A 29 -2.92 -1.30 3.74
C ARG A 29 -1.58 -1.31 4.49
N LEU A 30 -1.63 -1.38 5.81
CA LEU A 30 -0.43 -1.41 6.64
C LEU A 30 0.48 -2.60 6.28
N ARG A 31 -0.08 -3.81 6.21
CA ARG A 31 0.67 -5.01 5.82
C ARG A 31 1.29 -4.89 4.43
N LEU A 32 0.58 -4.26 3.50
CA LEU A 32 1.06 -4.07 2.14
C LEU A 32 2.23 -3.08 2.10
N LEU A 33 2.16 -1.97 2.83
CA LEU A 33 3.26 -1.01 2.94
C LEU A 33 4.47 -1.62 3.69
N GLU A 34 4.25 -2.40 4.74
CA GLU A 34 5.32 -3.14 5.43
C GLU A 34 6.01 -4.13 4.48
N LYS A 35 5.23 -4.86 3.67
CA LYS A 35 5.75 -5.76 2.64
C LYS A 35 6.56 -4.99 1.60
N LEU A 36 6.03 -3.87 1.12
CA LEU A 36 6.72 -3.01 0.16
C LEU A 36 8.04 -2.49 0.73
N ARG A 37 8.05 -2.01 1.98
CA ARG A 37 9.28 -1.60 2.67
C ARG A 37 10.31 -2.72 2.72
N GLN A 38 9.88 -3.94 3.06
CA GLN A 38 10.76 -5.10 3.09
C GLN A 38 11.34 -5.40 1.70
N MET A 39 10.52 -5.30 0.64
CA MET A 39 10.97 -5.46 -0.76
C MET A 39 12.04 -4.43 -1.13
N ILE A 40 11.79 -3.15 -0.85
CA ILE A 40 12.74 -2.07 -1.16
C ILE A 40 14.03 -2.20 -0.35
N TYR A 41 13.95 -2.64 0.90
CA TYR A 41 15.14 -2.89 1.72
C TYR A 41 16.00 -4.01 1.13
N PHE A 42 15.39 -5.10 0.66
CA PHE A 42 16.12 -6.16 -0.04
C PHE A 42 16.68 -5.69 -1.37
N LEU A 43 15.93 -4.89 -2.14
CA LEU A 43 16.39 -4.33 -3.40
C LEU A 43 17.64 -3.46 -3.20
N LYS A 44 17.62 -2.58 -2.19
CA LYS A 44 18.79 -1.80 -1.76
C LYS A 44 19.96 -2.72 -1.41
N GLY A 45 19.72 -3.80 -0.67
CA GLY A 45 20.75 -4.77 -0.31
C GLY A 45 21.42 -5.41 -1.53
N GLU A 46 20.64 -5.82 -2.53
CA GLU A 46 21.16 -6.43 -3.77
C GLU A 46 21.95 -5.40 -4.60
N ILE A 47 21.47 -4.16 -4.72
CA ILE A 47 22.12 -3.10 -5.50
C ILE A 47 23.42 -2.63 -4.85
N THR A 48 23.40 -2.33 -3.54
CA THR A 48 24.56 -1.81 -2.81
C THR A 48 25.63 -2.87 -2.57
N TYR A 49 25.26 -4.11 -2.20
CA TYR A 49 26.24 -5.12 -1.77
C TYR A 49 26.58 -6.15 -2.83
N SER A 50 25.64 -6.51 -3.71
CA SER A 50 25.88 -7.56 -4.71
C SER A 50 26.35 -7.00 -6.05
N HIS A 51 26.37 -5.66 -6.22
CA HIS A 51 26.57 -4.98 -7.52
C HIS A 51 25.74 -5.64 -8.65
N ALA A 52 24.61 -6.24 -8.29
CA ALA A 52 23.79 -6.96 -9.23
C ALA A 52 23.14 -5.96 -10.19
N PRO A 53 23.04 -6.28 -11.49
CA PRO A 53 22.26 -5.49 -12.42
C PRO A 53 20.85 -5.29 -11.86
N LEU A 54 20.32 -4.07 -11.97
CA LEU A 54 19.02 -3.71 -11.42
C LEU A 54 17.90 -4.70 -11.79
N ALA A 55 17.93 -5.23 -13.02
CA ALA A 55 17.00 -6.25 -13.49
C ALA A 55 17.06 -7.53 -12.65
N GLU A 56 18.25 -8.06 -12.36
CA GLU A 56 18.39 -9.26 -11.52
C GLU A 56 17.92 -9.02 -10.08
N ALA A 57 18.24 -7.85 -9.53
CA ALA A 57 17.82 -7.47 -8.18
C ALA A 57 16.30 -7.39 -8.08
N LEU A 58 15.64 -6.76 -9.07
CA LEU A 58 14.18 -6.71 -9.17
C LEU A 58 13.56 -8.11 -9.32
N GLU A 59 14.15 -8.97 -10.15
CA GLU A 59 13.66 -10.34 -10.34
C GLU A 59 13.72 -11.15 -9.04
N ARG A 60 14.87 -11.15 -8.34
CA ARG A 60 15.06 -11.89 -7.09
C ARG A 60 14.09 -11.41 -6.01
N VAL A 61 13.97 -10.09 -5.84
CA VAL A 61 13.06 -9.49 -4.86
C VAL A 61 11.60 -9.80 -5.20
N GLY A 62 11.23 -9.72 -6.48
CA GLY A 62 9.90 -10.01 -6.99
C GLY A 62 9.50 -11.47 -6.73
N ARG A 63 10.33 -12.42 -7.16
CA ARG A 63 10.12 -13.87 -6.95
C ARG A 63 10.03 -14.23 -5.47
N ARG A 64 10.87 -13.62 -4.63
CA ARG A 64 10.85 -13.88 -3.17
C ARG A 64 9.57 -13.38 -2.51
N SER A 65 9.05 -12.25 -2.96
CA SER A 65 7.93 -11.58 -2.30
C SER A 65 6.58 -12.12 -2.74
N GLY A 66 6.44 -12.44 -4.04
CA GLY A 66 5.22 -12.98 -4.65
C GLY A 66 3.98 -12.07 -4.52
N GLY A 67 2.90 -12.49 -5.19
CA GLY A 67 1.65 -11.73 -5.24
C GLY A 67 1.76 -10.45 -6.10
N PRO A 68 0.76 -9.56 -6.07
CA PRO A 68 0.64 -8.48 -7.06
C PRO A 68 1.86 -7.55 -7.16
N LEU A 69 2.48 -7.20 -6.02
CA LEU A 69 3.70 -6.40 -5.98
C LEU A 69 4.92 -7.18 -6.49
N GLY A 70 5.04 -8.47 -6.13
CA GLY A 70 6.15 -9.30 -6.59
C GLY A 70 6.08 -9.55 -8.10
N ASP A 71 4.89 -9.85 -8.62
CA ASP A 71 4.65 -10.07 -10.04
C ASP A 71 4.99 -8.82 -10.87
N MET A 72 4.69 -7.62 -10.33
CA MET A 72 5.07 -6.36 -10.95
C MET A 72 6.59 -6.18 -11.04
N PHE A 73 7.34 -6.52 -9.98
CA PHE A 73 8.81 -6.46 -9.98
C PHE A 73 9.42 -7.46 -10.97
N VAL A 74 8.87 -8.67 -11.06
CA VAL A 74 9.33 -9.69 -12.03
C VAL A 74 9.05 -9.23 -13.46
N ARG A 75 7.84 -8.73 -13.77
CA ARG A 75 7.53 -8.21 -15.12
C ARG A 75 8.42 -7.02 -15.49
N ALA A 76 8.70 -6.13 -14.54
CA ALA A 76 9.63 -5.03 -14.76
C ALA A 76 11.04 -5.56 -15.10
N SER A 77 11.54 -6.56 -14.37
CA SER A 77 12.84 -7.18 -14.67
C SER A 77 12.89 -7.84 -16.06
N GLU A 78 11.85 -8.57 -16.45
CA GLU A 78 11.76 -9.24 -17.76
C GLU A 78 11.80 -8.21 -18.89
N ARG A 79 11.05 -7.11 -18.77
CA ARG A 79 11.04 -6.04 -19.79
C ARG A 79 12.38 -5.32 -19.90
N ILE A 80 13.08 -5.10 -18.78
CA ILE A 80 14.44 -4.53 -18.81
C ILE A 80 15.41 -5.47 -19.54
N CYS A 81 15.33 -6.79 -19.29
CA CYS A 81 16.18 -7.79 -19.94
C CYS A 81 15.89 -7.95 -21.44
N THR A 82 14.63 -7.78 -21.86
CA THR A 82 14.22 -7.91 -23.26
C THR A 82 14.71 -6.74 -24.14
N GLN A 83 15.25 -5.67 -23.53
CA GLN A 83 15.86 -4.51 -24.21
C GLN A 83 15.04 -3.95 -25.38
N GLU A 84 13.74 -3.72 -25.19
CA GLU A 84 12.84 -3.18 -26.23
C GLU A 84 13.08 -1.68 -26.54
N GLY A 85 14.16 -1.07 -26.03
CA GLY A 85 14.46 0.35 -26.20
C GLY A 85 13.70 1.27 -25.24
N GLU A 86 12.88 0.70 -24.36
CA GLU A 86 12.17 1.43 -23.31
C GLU A 86 13.09 1.75 -22.12
N SER A 87 12.94 2.94 -21.57
CA SER A 87 13.58 3.32 -20.30
C SER A 87 12.94 2.59 -19.12
N LEU A 88 13.69 2.40 -18.03
CA LEU A 88 13.14 1.84 -16.79
C LEU A 88 11.91 2.61 -16.32
N GLN A 89 11.91 3.93 -16.49
CA GLN A 89 10.79 4.80 -16.13
C GLN A 89 9.50 4.43 -16.88
N GLU A 90 9.59 4.17 -18.18
CA GLU A 90 8.45 3.78 -19.01
C GLU A 90 7.94 2.38 -18.64
N ILE A 91 8.86 1.43 -18.45
CA ILE A 91 8.53 0.07 -18.01
C ILE A 91 7.83 0.14 -16.64
N TRP A 92 8.42 0.83 -15.68
CA TRP A 92 7.90 0.93 -14.32
C TRP A 92 6.52 1.59 -14.29
N SER A 93 6.37 2.75 -14.93
CA SER A 93 5.08 3.46 -14.98
C SER A 93 3.99 2.67 -15.71
N GLY A 94 4.37 1.93 -16.76
CA GLY A 94 3.46 1.00 -17.43
C GLY A 94 2.99 -0.12 -16.49
N GLU A 95 3.93 -0.75 -15.79
CA GLU A 95 3.62 -1.84 -14.86
C GLU A 95 2.89 -1.38 -13.59
N THR A 96 3.15 -0.19 -13.07
CA THR A 96 2.36 0.37 -11.95
C THR A 96 0.92 0.64 -12.38
N ARG A 97 0.72 1.10 -13.63
CA ARG A 97 -0.62 1.34 -14.18
C ARG A 97 -1.39 0.05 -14.44
N THR A 98 -0.74 -0.99 -14.98
CA THR A 98 -1.36 -2.31 -15.16
C THR A 98 -1.71 -2.94 -13.81
N MET A 99 -0.81 -2.80 -12.81
CA MET A 99 -1.09 -3.22 -11.44
C MET A 99 -2.29 -2.46 -10.87
N ALA A 100 -2.36 -1.14 -11.02
CA ALA A 100 -3.49 -0.34 -10.54
C ALA A 100 -4.81 -0.66 -11.25
N ALA A 101 -4.77 -0.98 -12.54
CA ALA A 101 -5.96 -1.34 -13.33
C ALA A 101 -6.46 -2.77 -13.05
N GLY A 102 -5.54 -3.71 -12.87
CA GLY A 102 -5.85 -5.12 -12.55
C GLY A 102 -6.18 -5.35 -11.08
N ALA A 103 -5.59 -4.58 -10.17
CA ALA A 103 -5.79 -4.71 -8.74
C ALA A 103 -6.95 -3.84 -8.25
N LYS A 104 -8.19 -4.23 -8.59
CA LYS A 104 -9.40 -3.67 -7.97
C LYS A 104 -9.42 -3.74 -6.42
N ASN A 105 -8.48 -4.48 -5.81
CA ASN A 105 -8.42 -4.76 -4.38
C ASN A 105 -7.07 -4.39 -3.73
N LEU A 106 -6.16 -3.65 -4.37
CA LEU A 106 -4.97 -3.20 -3.66
C LEU A 106 -5.36 -2.06 -2.70
N PRO A 107 -5.16 -2.20 -1.38
CA PRO A 107 -5.51 -1.16 -0.40
C PRO A 107 -4.47 -0.02 -0.40
N LEU A 108 -4.00 0.39 -1.59
CA LEU A 108 -3.10 1.54 -1.78
C LEU A 108 -3.93 2.79 -2.05
N THR A 109 -3.50 3.90 -1.46
CA THR A 109 -4.04 5.22 -1.81
C THR A 109 -3.37 5.76 -3.07
N ARG A 110 -3.96 6.80 -3.66
CA ARG A 110 -3.35 7.51 -4.80
C ARG A 110 -1.96 8.04 -4.47
N ALA A 111 -1.78 8.59 -3.26
CA ALA A 111 -0.49 9.07 -2.80
C ALA A 111 0.56 7.94 -2.74
N ASP A 112 0.19 6.76 -2.24
CA ASP A 112 1.11 5.62 -2.19
C ASP A 112 1.53 5.19 -3.62
N LEU A 113 0.59 5.18 -4.57
CA LEU A 113 0.86 4.85 -5.98
C LEU A 113 1.74 5.90 -6.67
N GLU A 114 1.51 7.19 -6.40
CA GLU A 114 2.32 8.29 -6.93
C GLU A 114 3.77 8.18 -6.43
N GLN A 115 3.96 7.99 -5.13
CA GLN A 115 5.29 7.80 -4.54
C GLN A 115 5.99 6.55 -5.09
N PHE A 116 5.25 5.43 -5.23
CA PHE A 116 5.78 4.20 -5.80
C PHE A 116 6.13 4.33 -7.30
N THR A 117 5.37 5.14 -8.05
CA THR A 117 5.69 5.41 -9.45
C THR A 117 6.93 6.29 -9.55
N ALA A 118 7.02 7.34 -8.74
CA ALA A 118 8.16 8.25 -8.65
C ALA A 118 9.47 7.53 -8.27
N LEU A 119 9.40 6.45 -7.48
CA LEU A 119 10.56 5.61 -7.20
C LEU A 119 11.18 5.09 -8.50
N GLY A 120 10.39 4.51 -9.40
CA GLY A 120 10.89 3.90 -10.63
C GLY A 120 11.43 4.92 -11.64
N GLU A 121 10.91 6.14 -11.63
CA GLU A 121 11.46 7.24 -12.46
C GLU A 121 12.90 7.55 -12.08
N HIS A 122 13.21 7.54 -10.78
CA HIS A 122 14.53 7.85 -10.26
C HIS A 122 15.44 6.62 -10.09
N LEU A 123 14.93 5.40 -10.28
CA LEU A 123 15.72 4.19 -10.14
C LEU A 123 16.53 3.87 -11.41
N GLY A 124 16.19 4.50 -12.54
CA GLY A 124 16.83 4.28 -13.84
C GLY A 124 18.18 4.98 -14.03
N TYR A 125 18.68 5.70 -13.02
CA TYR A 125 19.98 6.36 -13.10
C TYR A 125 21.12 5.34 -13.12
N LEU A 126 22.21 5.65 -13.82
CA LEU A 126 23.36 4.75 -13.97
C LEU A 126 24.20 4.61 -12.68
N ASP A 127 24.12 5.59 -11.79
CA ASP A 127 24.95 5.68 -10.59
C ASP A 127 24.31 4.94 -9.41
N VAL A 128 25.01 3.92 -8.91
CA VAL A 128 24.59 3.10 -7.77
C VAL A 128 24.41 3.94 -6.52
N ASP A 129 25.22 4.98 -6.31
CA ASP A 129 25.10 5.87 -5.15
C ASP A 129 23.80 6.69 -5.20
N MET A 130 23.38 7.11 -6.40
CA MET A 130 22.10 7.80 -6.58
C MET A 130 20.92 6.85 -6.42
N GLN A 131 21.00 5.64 -6.98
CA GLN A 131 19.97 4.61 -6.77
C GLN A 131 19.80 4.30 -5.28
N GLU A 132 20.89 4.15 -4.53
CA GLU A 132 20.86 3.90 -3.08
C GLU A 132 20.19 5.05 -2.32
N ARG A 133 20.53 6.31 -2.63
CA ARG A 133 19.88 7.47 -2.01
C ARG A 133 18.39 7.53 -2.31
N THR A 134 17.98 7.27 -3.55
CA THR A 134 16.57 7.20 -3.95
C THR A 134 15.83 6.13 -3.16
N LEU A 135 16.42 4.93 -3.02
CA LEU A 135 15.84 3.84 -2.24
C LEU A 135 15.74 4.19 -0.75
N LEU A 136 16.76 4.84 -0.17
CA LEU A 136 16.75 5.29 1.22
C LEU A 136 15.66 6.32 1.49
N LEU A 137 15.52 7.33 0.62
CA LEU A 137 14.46 8.34 0.73
C LEU A 137 13.08 7.70 0.66
N TYR A 138 12.90 6.72 -0.23
CA TYR A 138 11.62 6.01 -0.33
C TYR A 138 11.34 5.13 0.89
N LEU A 139 12.36 4.48 1.47
CA LEU A 139 12.23 3.73 2.73
C LEU A 139 11.78 4.64 3.87
N GLU A 140 12.38 5.83 3.99
CA GLU A 140 12.01 6.81 5.02
C GLU A 140 10.55 7.29 4.84
N GLN A 141 10.12 7.54 3.60
CA GLN A 141 8.72 7.88 3.30
C GLN A 141 7.75 6.75 3.64
N LEU A 142 8.14 5.50 3.38
CA LEU A 142 7.36 4.33 3.77
C LEU A 142 7.27 4.19 5.29
N ASP A 143 8.38 4.40 6.01
CA ASP A 143 8.38 4.32 7.47
C ASP A 143 7.52 5.42 8.10
N LEU A 144 7.58 6.65 7.61
CA LEU A 144 6.67 7.73 8.03
C LEU A 144 5.19 7.37 7.77
N SER A 145 4.90 6.76 6.61
CA SER A 145 3.54 6.33 6.26
C SER A 145 3.05 5.18 7.15
N ILE A 146 3.92 4.22 7.45
CA ILE A 146 3.67 3.09 8.34
C ILE A 146 3.44 3.59 9.76
N GLU A 147 4.29 4.49 10.27
CA GLU A 147 4.18 5.07 11.61
C GLU A 147 2.89 5.89 11.74
N TYR A 148 2.56 6.70 10.73
CA TYR A 148 1.29 7.42 10.66
C TYR A 148 0.09 6.47 10.75
N LEU A 149 0.11 5.38 9.97
CA LEU A 149 -0.94 4.35 9.98
C LEU A 149 -1.00 3.58 11.31
N GLN A 150 0.13 3.36 11.98
CA GLN A 150 0.17 2.69 13.27
C GLN A 150 -0.34 3.60 14.40
N ALA A 151 0.08 4.87 14.44
CA ALA A 151 -0.31 5.86 15.44
C ALA A 151 -1.81 6.21 15.34
N HIS A 152 -2.30 6.44 14.12
CA HIS A 152 -3.71 6.82 13.91
C HIS A 152 -4.68 5.64 13.98
N ARG A 153 -4.19 4.39 14.06
CA ARG A 153 -5.02 3.18 14.17
C ARG A 153 -5.92 3.22 15.41
N GLN A 154 -5.36 3.59 16.57
CA GLN A 154 -6.12 3.62 17.83
C GLN A 154 -7.05 4.83 17.92
N GLU A 155 -6.56 6.03 17.55
CA GLU A 155 -7.36 7.25 17.65
C GLU A 155 -8.54 7.24 16.67
N LYS A 156 -8.31 6.88 15.40
CA LYS A 156 -9.39 6.84 14.40
C LYS A 156 -10.39 5.73 14.71
N CYS A 157 -9.95 4.52 15.10
CA CYS A 157 -10.89 3.46 15.49
C CYS A 157 -11.73 3.86 16.70
N ARG A 158 -11.14 4.49 17.72
CA ARG A 158 -11.89 4.99 18.89
C ARG A 158 -12.89 6.08 18.50
N LEU A 159 -12.47 7.06 17.68
CA LEU A 159 -13.34 8.14 17.24
C LEU A 159 -14.51 7.62 16.40
N TYR A 160 -14.27 6.74 15.42
CA TYR A 160 -15.35 6.20 14.58
C TYR A 160 -16.29 5.28 15.35
N THR A 161 -15.77 4.46 16.28
CA THR A 161 -16.64 3.67 17.16
C THR A 161 -17.45 4.55 18.12
N SER A 162 -16.85 5.58 18.71
CA SER A 162 -17.58 6.52 19.56
C SER A 162 -18.62 7.33 18.79
N LEU A 163 -18.32 7.76 17.56
CA LEU A 163 -19.24 8.53 16.72
C LEU A 163 -20.38 7.64 16.22
N GLY A 164 -20.11 6.38 15.89
CA GLY A 164 -21.13 5.39 15.53
C GLY A 164 -22.05 5.04 16.70
N VAL A 165 -21.49 4.88 17.91
CA VAL A 165 -22.27 4.65 19.13
C VAL A 165 -23.10 5.89 19.50
N MET A 166 -22.51 7.08 19.49
CA MET A 166 -23.23 8.34 19.78
C MET A 166 -24.29 8.64 18.72
N GLY A 167 -24.00 8.44 17.43
CA GLY A 167 -24.96 8.62 16.33
C GLY A 167 -26.09 7.60 16.39
N GLY A 168 -25.80 6.35 16.78
CA GLY A 168 -26.80 5.33 17.01
C GLY A 168 -27.72 5.66 18.19
N ILE A 169 -27.16 6.10 19.32
CA ILE A 169 -27.92 6.56 20.49
C ILE A 169 -28.78 7.78 20.12
N PHE A 170 -28.26 8.75 19.38
CA PHE A 170 -29.01 9.93 18.93
C PHE A 170 -30.21 9.54 18.05
N LEU A 171 -30.03 8.65 17.07
CA LEU A 171 -31.13 8.16 16.24
C LEU A 171 -32.18 7.39 17.04
N VAL A 172 -31.76 6.60 18.03
CA VAL A 172 -32.69 5.91 18.94
C VAL A 172 -33.51 6.93 19.74
N ILE A 173 -32.89 7.99 20.27
CA ILE A 173 -33.58 9.04 21.04
C ILE A 173 -34.56 9.82 20.16
N VAL A 174 -34.17 10.21 18.94
CA VAL A 174 -35.03 10.95 18.00
C VAL A 174 -36.21 10.10 17.49
N MET A 175 -36.02 8.78 17.38
CA MET A 175 -37.05 7.86 16.88
C MET A 175 -38.03 7.37 17.96
N CYS A 176 -37.66 7.47 19.25
CA CYS A 176 -38.56 7.18 20.38
C CYS A 176 -39.66 8.23 20.48
#